data_AF-I1MTE8-F1
#
_entry.id   AF-I1MTE8-F1
#
_cell.length_a   1.000
_cell.length_b   1.000
_cell.length_c   1.000
_cell.angle_alpha   90.00
_cell.angle_beta   90.00
_cell.angle_gamma   90.00
#
_symmetry.space_group_name_H-M   'P 1'
#
loop_
_entity.id
_entity.type
_entity.pdbx_description
1 polymer ?
#
loop_
_entity_poly.entity_id
_entity_poly.type
_entity_poly.pdbx_seq_one_letter_code
_entity_poly.pdbx_strand_id
1 'polypeptide(L)'
;MDMKGYSVSWTKQHQKELFFAAHHTTRQHQCIQANHDATEETSSQQQNQYSLKLALSSTSQNTMLHAFVALLLLVTSIGTAFSHPTIASNSSSTLPAALSHFHANNNTLRPSAVLQKLRRIRAHLNKSNKPAVKTIKSPDGDLIDCVLSHQQPAFDHPQLKGQRPLDPPERPKGHTHTNGETVIESFQLWTDSGEACPEGTVPIRRTTEQDFLRASSVRRFGRKPRNVRRDSTGTGHEHAVVSVNGDQYYGAKASINVWTPSVTDPYEFSLSQIWVIAGSFGNDLNTIEAGWQVSPELYGDNYPRFFTYWTTDAYQATGCYNLLCSGFVQTNNRIAIGAAISPRSIYNGRQFDIGLMVWKDPKHGHWWLEFGSGLLVGYWPAYLFSHLRNHASMVQFGGEIVNSRSRGYHTGTQMGSGHFSGEGFRKAAYFRNLQVVDWDNNLLPLSNIHQLADHSNCYDIRMGSNSVWGTYFYYGGPGRNVRCP
;
A
#
# COMPACT_ATOMS: atom_id res chain seq x y z
N MET A 1 -21.30 -53.87 -6.59
CA MET A 1 -22.44 -52.96 -6.81
C MET A 1 -21.88 -51.66 -7.34
N ASP A 2 -21.82 -51.54 -8.66
CA ASP A 2 -21.29 -50.37 -9.36
C ASP A 2 -22.35 -49.26 -9.41
N MET A 3 -22.11 -48.16 -8.68
CA MET A 3 -22.90 -46.94 -8.82
C MET A 3 -22.37 -46.13 -10.00
N LYS A 4 -23.08 -46.23 -11.13
CA LYS A 4 -22.89 -45.44 -12.34
C LYS A 4 -22.97 -43.94 -12.03
N GLY A 5 -21.86 -43.23 -12.19
CA GLY A 5 -21.80 -41.77 -12.20
C GLY A 5 -22.37 -41.21 -13.50
N TYR A 6 -23.41 -40.38 -13.38
CA TYR A 6 -23.93 -39.58 -14.48
C TYR A 6 -23.01 -38.38 -14.72
N SER A 7 -22.24 -38.38 -15.83
CA SER A 7 -21.55 -37.18 -16.32
C SER A 7 -22.44 -36.48 -17.35
N VAL A 8 -22.88 -35.27 -17.03
CA VAL A 8 -23.61 -34.39 -17.95
C VAL A 8 -22.58 -33.63 -18.81
N SER A 9 -22.45 -34.02 -20.08
CA SER A 9 -21.64 -33.28 -21.05
C SER A 9 -22.40 -32.06 -21.57
N TRP A 10 -21.87 -30.87 -21.34
CA TRP A 10 -22.35 -29.65 -21.98
C TRP A 10 -21.65 -29.48 -23.34
N THR A 11 -22.30 -29.92 -24.40
CA THR A 11 -21.90 -29.64 -25.78
C THR A 11 -22.56 -28.32 -26.20
N LYS A 12 -21.83 -27.21 -26.21
CA LYS A 12 -22.33 -25.96 -26.78
C LYS A 12 -22.21 -26.03 -28.31
N GLN A 13 -23.36 -26.01 -28.97
CA GLN A 13 -23.51 -25.94 -30.43
C GLN A 13 -22.80 -24.71 -31.00
N HIS A 14 -22.03 -24.97 -32.06
CA HIS A 14 -21.55 -23.98 -33.00
C HIS A 14 -22.73 -23.33 -33.74
N GLN A 15 -22.89 -22.02 -33.61
CA GLN A 15 -23.65 -21.21 -34.56
C GLN A 15 -22.65 -20.38 -35.35
N LYS A 16 -22.46 -20.76 -36.62
CA LYS A 16 -21.73 -20.01 -37.64
C LYS A 16 -22.65 -18.91 -38.16
N GLU A 17 -22.29 -17.65 -37.99
CA GLU A 17 -22.76 -16.59 -38.91
C GLU A 17 -21.61 -15.65 -39.31
N LEU A 18 -21.35 -15.74 -40.62
CA LEU A 18 -20.85 -14.79 -41.61
C LEU A 18 -20.06 -13.55 -41.21
N PHE A 19 -18.79 -13.58 -41.65
CA PHE A 19 -17.96 -12.48 -42.14
C PHE A 19 -18.72 -11.25 -42.63
N PHE A 20 -18.49 -10.11 -41.97
CA PHE A 20 -18.57 -8.80 -42.62
C PHE A 20 -17.20 -8.14 -42.58
N ALA A 21 -16.73 -7.77 -43.77
CA ALA A 21 -15.42 -7.21 -44.04
C ALA A 21 -15.20 -5.85 -43.36
N ALA A 22 -13.96 -5.64 -42.94
CA ALA A 22 -13.45 -4.39 -42.40
C ALA A 22 -13.55 -3.25 -43.43
N HIS A 23 -14.26 -2.19 -43.08
CA HIS A 23 -14.06 -0.87 -43.68
C HIS A 23 -13.27 0.00 -42.70
N HIS A 24 -12.00 0.23 -43.04
CA HIS A 24 -11.19 1.29 -42.46
C HIS A 24 -11.77 2.64 -42.88
N THR A 25 -12.35 3.38 -41.94
CA THR A 25 -12.55 4.82 -42.10
C THR A 25 -11.83 5.54 -40.97
N THR A 26 -10.67 6.09 -41.30
CA THR A 26 -10.00 7.17 -40.58
C THR A 26 -10.93 8.39 -40.59
N ARG A 27 -11.61 8.68 -39.47
CA ARG A 27 -12.21 9.99 -39.24
C ARG A 27 -11.59 10.60 -37.99
N GLN A 28 -10.72 11.58 -38.24
CA GLN A 28 -10.28 12.53 -37.21
C GLN A 28 -11.49 13.26 -36.64
N HIS A 29 -11.66 13.22 -35.33
CA HIS A 29 -12.62 14.06 -34.62
C HIS A 29 -12.06 15.50 -34.58
N GLN A 30 -12.64 16.39 -35.39
CA GLN A 30 -12.54 17.83 -35.17
C GLN A 30 -13.47 18.21 -34.02
N CYS A 31 -12.90 18.77 -32.95
CA CYS A 31 -13.62 19.36 -31.84
C CYS A 31 -14.39 20.60 -32.32
N ILE A 32 -15.73 20.58 -32.20
CA ILE A 32 -16.58 21.76 -32.39
C ILE A 32 -16.75 22.41 -31.02
N GLN A 33 -16.27 23.66 -30.89
CA GLN A 33 -16.60 24.53 -29.77
C GLN A 33 -18.09 24.91 -29.85
N ALA A 34 -18.83 24.61 -28.78
CA ALA A 34 -20.20 25.06 -28.61
C ALA A 34 -20.18 26.52 -28.11
N ASN A 35 -20.58 27.45 -28.97
CA ASN A 35 -21.06 28.77 -28.56
C ASN A 35 -22.49 28.62 -28.04
N HIS A 36 -22.70 28.90 -26.75
CA HIS A 36 -24.02 29.11 -26.18
C HIS A 36 -24.19 30.60 -25.91
N ASP A 37 -24.79 31.30 -26.87
CA ASP A 37 -25.49 32.57 -26.68
C ASP A 37 -26.96 32.32 -27.02
N ALA A 38 -27.84 32.44 -26.02
CA ALA A 38 -29.22 32.93 -26.14
C ALA A 38 -29.97 32.80 -24.80
N THR A 39 -30.04 33.95 -24.13
CA THR A 39 -31.25 34.60 -23.58
C THR A 39 -32.16 33.89 -22.57
N GLU A 40 -32.26 34.59 -21.44
CA GLU A 40 -33.24 34.55 -20.37
C GLU A 40 -34.70 34.37 -20.81
N GLU A 41 -35.43 33.51 -20.11
CA GLU A 41 -36.80 33.80 -19.70
C GLU A 41 -37.08 33.22 -18.30
N THR A 42 -37.72 34.05 -17.50
CA THR A 42 -37.97 33.97 -16.07
C THR A 42 -39.05 32.95 -15.69
N SER A 43 -38.79 32.14 -14.66
CA SER A 43 -39.84 31.56 -13.81
C SER A 43 -39.50 31.77 -12.33
N SER A 44 -39.82 32.95 -11.84
CA SER A 44 -39.78 33.33 -10.43
C SER A 44 -40.93 32.66 -9.66
N GLN A 45 -40.71 31.52 -9.01
CA GLN A 45 -41.59 31.10 -7.90
C GLN A 45 -41.03 30.05 -6.92
N GLN A 46 -39.75 29.65 -6.99
CA GLN A 46 -39.17 28.71 -6.01
C GLN A 46 -38.10 29.27 -5.07
N GLN A 47 -37.74 30.56 -5.16
CA GLN A 47 -36.68 31.15 -4.32
C GLN A 47 -37.14 31.70 -2.96
N ASN A 48 -38.44 31.91 -2.72
CA ASN A 48 -38.91 32.49 -1.45
C ASN A 48 -39.06 31.49 -0.28
N GLN A 49 -38.94 30.18 -0.51
CA GLN A 49 -39.04 29.19 0.57
C GLN A 49 -37.68 28.88 1.24
N TYR A 50 -36.57 29.17 0.56
CA TYR A 50 -35.22 28.92 1.09
C TYR A 50 -34.72 30.02 2.02
N SER A 51 -35.17 31.27 1.86
CA SER A 51 -34.74 32.39 2.70
C SER A 51 -35.32 32.37 4.12
N LEU A 52 -36.55 31.85 4.31
CA LEU A 52 -37.17 31.76 5.63
C LEU A 52 -36.58 30.66 6.53
N LYS A 53 -36.04 29.57 5.95
CA LYS A 53 -35.38 28.51 6.72
C LYS A 53 -33.98 28.89 7.21
N LEU A 54 -33.30 29.82 6.55
CA LEU A 54 -32.01 30.35 6.99
C LEU A 54 -32.14 31.42 8.08
N ALA A 55 -33.27 32.12 8.18
CA ALA A 55 -33.50 33.12 9.22
C ALA A 55 -33.84 32.52 10.61
N LEU A 56 -34.32 31.27 10.68
CA LEU A 56 -34.70 30.61 11.94
C LEU A 56 -33.55 29.81 12.59
N SER A 57 -32.41 29.63 11.92
CA SER A 57 -31.25 28.93 12.49
C SER A 57 -30.23 29.84 13.19
N SER A 58 -30.35 31.16 13.07
CA SER A 58 -29.39 32.12 13.66
C SER A 58 -29.61 32.40 15.14
N THR A 59 -30.78 32.07 15.71
CA THR A 59 -31.08 32.27 17.13
C THR A 59 -30.56 31.16 18.06
N SER A 60 -30.10 30.03 17.52
CA SER A 60 -29.56 28.92 18.33
C SER A 60 -28.06 29.04 18.65
N GLN A 61 -27.31 29.93 17.99
CA GLN A 61 -25.86 30.01 18.18
C GLN A 61 -25.44 30.85 19.39
N ASN A 62 -26.26 31.81 19.83
CA ASN A 62 -25.90 32.66 20.97
C ASN A 62 -26.01 31.94 22.33
N THR A 63 -26.91 30.97 22.49
CA THR A 63 -27.07 30.24 23.76
C THR A 63 -25.90 29.29 24.05
N MET A 64 -25.31 28.67 23.03
CA MET A 64 -24.16 27.77 23.20
C MET A 64 -22.87 28.50 23.56
N LEU A 65 -22.66 29.72 23.05
CA LEU A 65 -21.46 30.51 23.36
C LEU A 65 -21.45 30.95 24.83
N HIS A 66 -22.60 31.37 25.38
CA HIS A 66 -22.71 31.75 26.79
C HIS A 66 -22.48 30.57 27.74
N ALA A 67 -22.94 29.36 27.39
CA ALA A 67 -22.70 28.15 28.19
C ALA A 67 -21.21 27.78 28.23
N PHE A 68 -20.49 27.94 27.11
CA PHE A 68 -19.05 27.65 27.03
C PHE A 68 -18.20 28.62 27.85
N VAL A 69 -18.52 29.92 27.84
CA VAL A 69 -17.81 30.94 28.62
C VAL A 69 -18.03 30.75 30.13
N ALA A 70 -19.26 30.39 30.55
CA ALA A 70 -19.55 30.11 31.95
C ALA A 70 -18.77 28.89 32.49
N LEU A 71 -18.62 27.84 31.68
CA LEU A 71 -17.86 26.65 32.05
C LEU A 71 -16.36 26.95 32.22
N LEU A 72 -15.77 27.76 31.33
CA LEU A 72 -14.37 28.16 31.41
C LEU A 72 -14.06 28.98 32.67
N LEU A 73 -14.94 29.90 33.05
CA LEU A 73 -14.78 30.69 34.28
C LEU A 73 -14.85 29.83 35.56
N LEU A 74 -15.71 28.80 35.55
CA LEU A 74 -15.88 27.88 36.68
C LEU A 74 -14.68 26.95 36.88
N VAL A 75 -13.95 26.62 35.81
CA VAL A 75 -12.72 25.82 35.88
C VAL A 75 -11.54 26.66 36.40
N THR A 76 -11.52 27.96 36.12
CA THR A 76 -10.44 28.84 36.61
C THR A 76 -10.58 29.20 38.10
N SER A 77 -11.79 29.19 38.68
CA SER A 77 -11.99 29.54 40.09
C SER A 77 -11.70 28.40 41.09
N ILE A 78 -11.58 27.16 40.62
CA ILE A 78 -11.31 25.99 41.49
C ILE A 78 -9.80 25.65 41.54
N GLY A 79 -8.96 26.36 40.76
CA GLY A 79 -7.53 26.06 40.65
C GLY A 79 -6.60 26.76 41.68
N THR A 80 -7.09 27.70 42.48
CA THR A 80 -6.25 28.49 43.41
C THR A 80 -6.58 28.21 44.87
N ALA A 81 -6.35 26.98 45.32
CA ALA A 81 -6.23 26.69 46.75
C ALA A 81 -5.36 25.45 46.88
N PHE A 82 -4.12 25.64 47.36
CA PHE A 82 -3.34 24.77 48.24
C PHE A 82 -1.86 25.13 48.08
N SER A 83 -1.52 26.17 48.82
CA SER A 83 -0.20 26.76 49.04
C SER A 83 0.68 25.84 49.90
N HIS A 84 1.96 25.78 49.51
CA HIS A 84 3.20 25.68 50.30
C HIS A 84 3.26 24.89 51.63
N PRO A 85 4.36 24.13 51.76
CA PRO A 85 5.25 24.23 52.92
C PRO A 85 6.63 24.80 52.52
N THR A 86 7.06 25.76 53.32
CA THR A 86 8.41 26.31 53.49
C THR A 86 9.27 25.37 54.36
N ILE A 87 10.61 25.37 54.17
CA ILE A 87 11.65 25.46 55.23
C ILE A 87 13.08 25.20 54.67
N ALA A 88 13.95 26.18 54.99
CA ALA A 88 15.40 26.18 55.29
C ALA A 88 16.48 25.67 54.31
N SER A 89 17.10 26.65 53.65
CA SER A 89 18.53 27.04 53.70
C SER A 89 19.61 26.07 54.21
N ASN A 90 20.59 25.78 53.34
CA ASN A 90 22.02 25.93 53.63
C ASN A 90 22.79 26.28 52.34
N SER A 91 23.33 27.49 52.31
CA SER A 91 24.28 28.06 51.34
C SER A 91 25.70 27.58 51.69
N SER A 92 26.57 27.19 50.74
CA SER A 92 27.45 28.12 50.00
C SER A 92 28.33 27.36 49.00
N SER A 93 28.68 28.05 47.90
CA SER A 93 29.84 27.87 46.98
C SER A 93 29.64 27.10 45.63
N THR A 94 29.26 27.92 44.63
CA THR A 94 29.94 28.15 43.32
C THR A 94 30.06 27.05 42.24
N LEU A 95 29.07 27.09 41.31
CA LEU A 95 29.09 27.01 39.82
C LEU A 95 29.64 25.76 39.07
N PRO A 96 29.13 25.39 37.86
CA PRO A 96 27.97 25.90 37.10
C PRO A 96 26.88 24.83 36.85
N ALA A 97 25.63 25.17 37.18
CA ALA A 97 24.46 24.36 36.89
C ALA A 97 23.99 24.57 35.44
N ALA A 98 24.36 23.67 34.54
CA ALA A 98 23.75 23.53 33.21
C ALA A 98 23.24 22.11 32.91
N LEU A 99 23.20 21.21 33.90
CA LEU A 99 22.85 19.79 33.70
C LEU A 99 21.80 19.23 34.67
N SER A 100 21.09 20.08 35.43
CA SER A 100 20.07 19.63 36.39
C SER A 100 18.65 20.01 35.99
N HIS A 101 18.24 19.68 34.76
CA HIS A 101 16.82 19.56 34.39
C HIS A 101 16.59 18.41 33.40
N PHE A 102 17.21 17.25 33.64
CA PHE A 102 16.55 16.00 33.29
C PHE A 102 15.50 15.73 34.37
N HIS A 103 14.37 16.46 34.28
CA HIS A 103 13.13 15.92 34.80
C HIS A 103 12.94 14.60 34.04
N ALA A 104 13.28 13.51 34.72
CA ALA A 104 12.77 12.20 34.41
C ALA A 104 11.26 12.32 34.49
N ASN A 105 10.63 12.67 33.36
CA ASN A 105 9.25 12.41 33.11
C ASN A 105 9.12 10.89 33.12
N ASN A 106 9.02 10.34 34.33
CA ASN A 106 8.36 9.08 34.58
C ASN A 106 6.93 9.29 34.08
N ASN A 107 6.73 9.10 32.78
CA ASN A 107 5.45 8.80 32.20
C ASN A 107 5.06 7.41 32.71
N THR A 108 4.83 7.28 34.01
CA THR A 108 4.03 6.22 34.60
C THR A 108 2.64 6.41 34.01
N LEU A 109 2.41 5.82 32.84
CA LEU A 109 1.10 5.72 32.24
C LEU A 109 0.15 5.27 33.35
N ARG A 110 -0.86 6.08 33.66
CA ARG A 110 -1.87 5.72 34.65
C ARG A 110 -2.35 4.30 34.32
N PRO A 111 -2.40 3.36 35.28
CA PRO A 111 -2.81 1.98 34.99
C PRO A 111 -4.11 1.89 34.18
N SER A 112 -5.04 2.83 34.38
CA SER A 112 -6.26 2.96 33.58
C SER A 112 -6.04 3.24 32.09
N ALA A 113 -5.07 4.08 31.73
CA ALA A 113 -4.74 4.41 30.34
C ALA A 113 -4.11 3.21 29.62
N VAL A 114 -3.23 2.47 30.29
CA VAL A 114 -2.64 1.22 29.77
C VAL A 114 -3.73 0.18 29.51
N LEU A 115 -4.60 -0.05 30.49
CA LEU A 115 -5.72 -0.98 30.36
C LEU A 115 -6.67 -0.58 29.21
N GLN A 116 -6.95 0.71 29.05
CA GLN A 116 -7.78 1.19 27.93
C GLN A 116 -7.10 0.97 26.58
N LYS A 117 -5.77 1.19 26.48
CA LYS A 117 -4.99 0.90 25.27
C LYS A 117 -5.07 -0.59 24.93
N LEU A 118 -4.82 -1.48 25.89
CA LEU A 118 -4.88 -2.94 25.69
C LEU A 118 -6.28 -3.41 25.29
N ARG A 119 -7.35 -2.86 25.88
CA ARG A 119 -8.74 -3.16 25.46
C ARG A 119 -9.00 -2.80 24.00
N ARG A 120 -8.51 -1.62 23.56
CA ARG A 120 -8.62 -1.21 22.15
C ARG A 120 -7.85 -2.15 21.24
N ILE A 121 -6.64 -2.56 21.63
CA ILE A 121 -5.82 -3.50 20.85
C ILE A 121 -6.54 -4.83 20.68
N ARG A 122 -7.05 -5.42 21.78
CA ARG A 122 -7.83 -6.67 21.72
C ARG A 122 -9.04 -6.56 20.81
N ALA A 123 -9.77 -5.44 20.83
CA ALA A 123 -10.88 -5.21 19.92
C ALA A 123 -10.45 -5.17 18.44
N HIS A 124 -9.28 -4.57 18.13
CA HIS A 124 -8.75 -4.57 16.77
C HIS A 124 -8.28 -5.97 16.34
N LEU A 125 -7.60 -6.71 17.23
CA LEU A 125 -7.15 -8.08 16.97
C LEU A 125 -8.32 -9.02 16.69
N ASN A 126 -9.38 -8.97 17.49
CA ASN A 126 -10.59 -9.79 17.30
C ASN A 126 -11.30 -9.50 15.96
N LYS A 127 -11.14 -8.29 15.42
CA LYS A 127 -11.72 -7.91 14.12
C LYS A 127 -10.84 -8.34 12.95
N SER A 128 -9.52 -8.13 13.07
CA SER A 128 -8.54 -8.33 12.00
C SER A 128 -8.15 -9.79 11.83
N ASN A 129 -7.81 -10.48 12.92
CA ASN A 129 -7.48 -11.91 12.89
C ASN A 129 -8.77 -12.73 12.79
N LYS A 130 -8.99 -13.32 11.63
CA LYS A 130 -10.14 -14.19 11.38
C LYS A 130 -9.94 -15.58 12.02
N PRO A 131 -11.01 -16.31 12.33
CA PRO A 131 -10.90 -17.69 12.80
C PRO A 131 -10.11 -18.54 11.82
N ALA A 132 -9.03 -19.16 12.32
CA ALA A 132 -8.17 -20.03 11.54
C ALA A 132 -8.66 -21.49 11.63
N VAL A 133 -8.66 -22.20 10.51
CA VAL A 133 -8.87 -23.66 10.45
C VAL A 133 -7.58 -24.39 10.82
N LYS A 134 -6.44 -23.77 10.53
CA LYS A 134 -5.08 -24.27 10.80
C LYS A 134 -4.16 -23.08 10.99
N THR A 135 -3.19 -23.19 11.90
CA THR A 135 -2.10 -22.22 12.07
C THR A 135 -0.77 -22.92 11.80
N ILE A 136 0.05 -22.33 10.94
CA ILE A 136 1.41 -22.78 10.63
C ILE A 136 2.41 -21.85 11.32
N LYS A 137 3.43 -22.42 11.94
CA LYS A 137 4.55 -21.67 12.54
C LYS A 137 5.70 -21.63 11.55
N SER A 138 6.01 -20.44 11.03
CA SER A 138 7.12 -20.22 10.13
C SER A 138 8.46 -20.21 10.89
N PRO A 139 9.56 -20.71 10.30
CA PRO A 139 10.90 -20.62 10.90
C PRO A 139 11.38 -19.18 11.21
N ASP A 140 10.88 -18.18 10.48
CA ASP A 140 11.17 -16.75 10.73
C ASP A 140 10.38 -16.12 11.89
N GLY A 141 9.50 -16.90 12.54
CA GLY A 141 8.68 -16.44 13.66
C GLY A 141 7.26 -16.02 13.28
N ASP A 142 6.92 -15.95 11.99
CA ASP A 142 5.55 -15.67 11.57
C ASP A 142 4.58 -16.79 11.99
N LEU A 143 3.36 -16.40 12.36
CA LEU A 143 2.22 -17.29 12.48
C LEU A 143 1.32 -17.06 11.27
N ILE A 144 1.12 -18.11 10.47
CA ILE A 144 0.28 -18.09 9.27
C ILE A 144 -1.03 -18.80 9.56
N ASP A 145 -2.12 -18.04 9.57
CA ASP A 145 -3.47 -18.55 9.79
C ASP A 145 -4.15 -18.87 8.46
N CYS A 146 -4.53 -20.13 8.29
CA CYS A 146 -5.34 -20.57 7.15
C CYS A 146 -6.80 -20.24 7.44
N VAL A 147 -7.31 -19.19 6.81
CA VAL A 147 -8.66 -18.67 7.01
C VAL A 147 -9.53 -19.12 5.84
N LEU A 148 -10.78 -19.51 6.10
CA LEU A 148 -11.72 -19.83 5.02
C LEU A 148 -11.79 -18.66 4.02
N SER A 149 -11.63 -18.97 2.73
CA SER A 149 -11.48 -17.97 1.67
C SER A 149 -12.62 -16.94 1.61
N HIS A 150 -13.85 -17.34 1.93
CA HIS A 150 -15.03 -16.45 1.97
C HIS A 150 -15.23 -15.74 3.32
N GLN A 151 -14.35 -15.97 4.31
CA GLN A 151 -14.36 -15.35 5.64
C GLN A 151 -13.14 -14.47 5.92
N GLN A 152 -12.26 -14.31 4.91
CA GLN A 152 -11.11 -13.39 4.99
C GLN A 152 -11.57 -11.93 5.16
N PRO A 153 -10.68 -11.00 5.58
CA PRO A 153 -11.02 -9.60 5.85
C PRO A 153 -11.74 -8.86 4.71
N ALA A 154 -11.50 -9.24 3.44
CA ALA A 154 -12.17 -8.64 2.29
C ALA A 154 -13.71 -8.64 2.39
N PHE A 155 -14.29 -9.74 2.90
CA PHE A 155 -15.74 -9.96 2.95
C PHE A 155 -16.42 -9.26 4.14
N ASP A 156 -15.66 -8.57 4.99
CA ASP A 156 -16.23 -7.60 5.94
C ASP A 156 -16.80 -6.35 5.22
N HIS A 157 -16.39 -6.12 3.96
CA HIS A 157 -16.90 -5.01 3.18
C HIS A 157 -18.37 -5.22 2.82
N PRO A 158 -19.27 -4.24 3.04
CA PRO A 158 -20.71 -4.41 2.79
C PRO A 158 -21.06 -4.90 1.38
N GLN A 159 -20.32 -4.45 0.36
CA GLN A 159 -20.55 -4.84 -1.04
C GLN A 159 -20.02 -6.24 -1.41
N LEU A 160 -19.19 -6.87 -0.56
CA LEU A 160 -18.72 -8.24 -0.76
C LEU A 160 -19.36 -9.23 0.19
N LYS A 161 -20.03 -8.76 1.25
CA LYS A 161 -20.60 -9.62 2.28
C LYS A 161 -21.48 -10.71 1.69
N GLY A 162 -21.18 -11.96 2.03
CA GLY A 162 -21.92 -13.14 1.55
C GLY A 162 -21.48 -13.67 0.18
N GLN A 163 -20.53 -13.02 -0.48
CA GLN A 163 -19.97 -13.48 -1.75
C GLN A 163 -18.77 -14.43 -1.52
N ARG A 164 -18.20 -14.93 -2.61
CA ARG A 164 -17.00 -15.76 -2.63
C ARG A 164 -15.98 -15.16 -3.60
N PRO A 165 -14.68 -15.51 -3.47
CA PRO A 165 -13.68 -15.10 -4.45
C PRO A 165 -14.05 -15.57 -5.87
N LEU A 166 -13.71 -14.76 -6.87
CA LEU A 166 -13.89 -15.11 -8.28
C LEU A 166 -12.89 -16.16 -8.75
N ASP A 167 -13.26 -16.85 -9.83
CA ASP A 167 -12.35 -17.70 -10.59
C ASP A 167 -11.22 -16.87 -11.25
N PRO A 168 -10.06 -17.49 -11.54
CA PRO A 168 -8.97 -16.87 -12.29
C PRO A 168 -9.40 -16.11 -13.56
N PRO A 169 -8.85 -14.91 -13.81
CA PRO A 169 -9.16 -14.14 -15.01
C PRO A 169 -8.33 -14.61 -16.20
N GLU A 170 -8.64 -14.07 -17.39
CA GLU A 170 -7.74 -14.17 -18.54
C GLU A 170 -6.49 -13.30 -18.32
N ARG A 171 -5.33 -13.81 -18.72
CA ARG A 171 -4.06 -13.09 -18.66
C ARG A 171 -3.85 -12.23 -19.92
N PRO A 172 -3.02 -11.19 -19.86
CA PRO A 172 -2.66 -10.42 -21.04
C PRO A 172 -2.02 -11.27 -22.14
N LYS A 173 -2.36 -10.97 -23.41
CA LYS A 173 -1.70 -11.52 -24.60
C LYS A 173 -0.21 -11.19 -24.56
N GLY A 174 0.63 -12.14 -24.98
CA GLY A 174 2.09 -12.03 -24.88
C GLY A 174 2.66 -12.42 -23.51
N HIS A 175 1.82 -12.70 -22.51
CA HIS A 175 2.28 -13.33 -21.28
C HIS A 175 2.61 -14.80 -21.53
N THR A 176 3.89 -15.12 -21.74
CA THR A 176 4.36 -16.50 -21.88
C THR A 176 4.27 -17.21 -20.53
N HIS A 177 3.36 -18.18 -20.43
CA HIS A 177 3.40 -19.15 -19.34
C HIS A 177 4.50 -20.17 -19.66
N THR A 178 5.44 -20.39 -18.74
CA THR A 178 6.20 -21.64 -18.71
C THR A 178 5.21 -22.75 -18.34
N ASN A 179 4.45 -23.23 -19.32
CA ASN A 179 3.64 -24.43 -19.20
C ASN A 179 4.56 -25.57 -18.75
N GLY A 180 4.45 -26.00 -17.49
CA GLY A 180 5.01 -27.29 -17.05
C GLY A 180 6.16 -27.23 -16.04
N GLU A 181 6.72 -26.07 -15.72
CA GLU A 181 7.60 -25.95 -14.56
C GLU A 181 6.83 -25.29 -13.42
N THR A 182 6.01 -26.11 -12.75
CA THR A 182 5.70 -25.93 -11.33
C THR A 182 6.99 -26.12 -10.51
N VAL A 183 8.05 -25.40 -10.83
CA VAL A 183 9.03 -25.07 -9.81
C VAL A 183 8.24 -24.21 -8.86
N ILE A 184 7.68 -24.86 -7.84
CA ILE A 184 7.18 -24.20 -6.65
C ILE A 184 8.44 -23.58 -6.06
N GLU A 185 8.80 -22.41 -6.57
CA GLU A 185 9.82 -21.58 -5.96
C GLU A 185 9.25 -21.26 -4.58
N SER A 186 9.83 -21.87 -3.55
CA SER A 186 9.50 -21.49 -2.19
C SER A 186 10.00 -20.07 -2.01
N PHE A 187 9.05 -19.13 -1.96
CA PHE A 187 9.31 -17.72 -1.70
C PHE A 187 9.21 -17.37 -0.22
N GLN A 188 8.69 -18.28 0.60
CA GLN A 188 8.33 -18.01 2.00
C GLN A 188 8.60 -19.25 2.86
N LEU A 189 9.35 -19.07 3.94
CA LEU A 189 9.88 -20.16 4.78
C LEU A 189 8.80 -21.04 5.42
N TRP A 190 7.58 -20.52 5.61
CA TRP A 190 6.47 -21.29 6.15
C TRP A 190 6.02 -22.46 5.26
N THR A 191 6.45 -22.48 3.99
CA THR A 191 6.18 -23.59 3.05
C THR A 191 7.33 -24.58 2.90
N ASP A 192 8.53 -24.28 3.43
CA ASP A 192 9.74 -25.09 3.22
C ASP A 192 9.65 -26.51 3.81
N SER A 193 8.87 -26.68 4.87
CA SER A 193 8.64 -27.99 5.51
C SER A 193 7.60 -28.86 4.78
N GLY A 194 7.07 -28.40 3.64
CA GLY A 194 5.92 -29.02 2.96
C GLY A 194 4.57 -28.69 3.60
N GLU A 195 4.56 -27.78 4.58
CA GLU A 195 3.33 -27.24 5.16
C GLU A 195 2.57 -26.39 4.13
N ALA A 196 1.26 -26.57 4.09
CA ALA A 196 0.38 -25.80 3.22
C ALA A 196 -0.96 -25.52 3.92
N CYS A 197 -1.61 -24.43 3.51
CA CYS A 197 -2.99 -24.17 3.88
C CYS A 197 -3.94 -25.06 3.07
N PRO A 198 -4.99 -25.64 3.69
CA PRO A 198 -5.94 -26.50 2.98
C PRO A 198 -6.62 -25.80 1.80
N GLU A 199 -7.09 -26.57 0.84
CA GLU A 199 -7.93 -26.04 -0.25
C GLU A 199 -9.15 -25.30 0.30
N GLY A 200 -9.55 -24.21 -0.36
CA GLY A 200 -10.65 -23.35 0.09
C GLY A 200 -10.30 -22.38 1.22
N THR A 201 -9.03 -22.35 1.67
CA THR A 201 -8.51 -21.37 2.64
C THR A 201 -7.49 -20.42 2.02
N VAL A 202 -7.18 -19.31 2.69
CA VAL A 202 -6.11 -18.37 2.33
C VAL A 202 -5.17 -18.18 3.53
N PRO A 203 -3.84 -18.20 3.34
CA PRO A 203 -2.87 -17.92 4.41
C PRO A 203 -2.84 -16.43 4.72
N ILE A 204 -3.04 -16.08 5.99
CA ILE A 204 -2.97 -14.70 6.49
C ILE A 204 -1.96 -14.64 7.62
N ARG A 205 -0.97 -13.75 7.52
CA ARG A 205 -0.04 -13.50 8.64
C ARG A 205 -0.81 -12.92 9.83
N ARG A 206 -0.74 -13.57 10.98
CA ARG A 206 -1.41 -13.13 12.20
C ARG A 206 -0.83 -11.80 12.68
N THR A 207 -1.70 -10.85 12.97
CA THR A 207 -1.32 -9.62 13.67
C THR A 207 -1.28 -9.88 15.17
N THR A 208 -0.25 -9.40 15.87
CA THR A 208 -0.04 -9.63 17.30
C THR A 208 -0.30 -8.39 18.14
N GLU A 209 -0.46 -8.54 19.45
CA GLU A 209 -0.53 -7.40 20.37
C GLU A 209 0.73 -6.53 20.28
N GLN A 210 1.90 -7.16 20.11
CA GLN A 210 3.17 -6.44 19.96
C GLN A 210 3.19 -5.55 18.72
N ASP A 211 2.53 -5.96 17.62
CA ASP A 211 2.44 -5.13 16.41
C ASP A 211 1.73 -3.80 16.68
N PHE A 212 0.67 -3.81 17.49
CA PHE A 212 -0.01 -2.59 17.90
C PHE A 212 0.74 -1.79 18.97
N LEU A 213 1.55 -2.45 19.82
CA LEU A 213 2.31 -1.78 20.86
C LEU A 213 3.50 -0.99 20.29
N ARG A 214 4.15 -1.51 19.24
CA ARG A 214 5.24 -0.82 18.52
C ARG A 214 4.74 0.37 17.71
N ALA A 215 3.53 0.29 17.16
CA ALA A 215 2.98 1.34 16.31
C ALA A 215 2.75 2.65 17.07
N SER A 216 3.04 3.77 16.41
CA SER A 216 2.80 5.12 16.90
C SER A 216 1.33 5.40 17.23
N SER A 217 0.39 4.70 16.59
CA SER A 217 -1.04 4.84 16.83
C SER A 217 -1.82 3.55 16.60
N VAL A 218 -2.47 3.04 17.65
CA VAL A 218 -3.38 1.87 17.56
C VAL A 218 -4.48 2.10 16.53
N ARG A 219 -5.02 3.32 16.44
CA ARG A 219 -6.12 3.65 15.51
C ARG A 219 -5.68 3.67 14.05
N ARG A 220 -4.41 4.00 13.78
CA ARG A 220 -3.86 4.11 12.41
C ARG A 220 -2.94 2.95 12.03
N PHE A 221 -2.86 1.91 12.85
CA PHE A 221 -2.02 0.75 12.54
C PHE A 221 -2.34 0.22 11.13
N GLY A 222 -1.30 -0.03 10.35
CA GLY A 222 -1.42 -0.50 8.97
C GLY A 222 -1.83 0.55 7.94
N ARG A 223 -1.91 1.84 8.29
CA ARG A 223 -2.24 2.93 7.35
C ARG A 223 -1.06 3.87 7.16
N LYS A 224 -0.88 4.39 5.94
CA LYS A 224 0.09 5.44 5.67
C LYS A 224 -0.29 6.77 6.37
N PRO A 225 0.68 7.66 6.67
CA PRO A 225 0.41 8.98 7.25
C PRO A 225 -0.44 9.87 6.35
N ARG A 226 -1.24 10.79 6.93
CA ARG A 226 -2.13 11.70 6.19
C ARG A 226 -1.43 12.75 5.32
N ASN A 227 -0.14 13.01 5.57
CA ASN A 227 0.62 14.07 4.93
C ASN A 227 1.60 13.55 3.86
N VAL A 228 1.40 12.33 3.34
CA VAL A 228 2.18 11.82 2.19
C VAL A 228 1.74 12.57 0.93
N ARG A 229 2.22 13.80 0.76
CA ARG A 229 2.14 14.58 -0.47
C ARG A 229 3.26 14.18 -1.43
N ARG A 230 3.02 13.17 -2.26
CA ARG A 230 4.02 12.64 -3.20
C ARG A 230 4.59 13.67 -4.19
N ASP A 231 3.94 14.82 -4.36
CA ASP A 231 4.36 15.89 -5.27
C ASP A 231 5.49 16.79 -4.73
N SER A 232 5.87 16.67 -3.46
CA SER A 232 6.77 17.62 -2.81
C SER A 232 7.96 16.93 -2.14
N THR A 233 9.14 17.48 -2.43
CA THR A 233 10.45 17.22 -1.78
C THR A 233 10.43 17.39 -0.25
N GLY A 234 9.33 17.91 0.32
CA GLY A 234 9.16 18.19 1.75
C GLY A 234 8.43 17.12 2.57
N THR A 235 8.12 15.95 2.03
CA THR A 235 7.33 14.95 2.76
C THR A 235 8.11 13.99 3.64
N GLY A 236 9.44 14.02 3.56
CA GLY A 236 10.28 13.02 4.21
C GLY A 236 10.22 11.66 3.51
N HIS A 237 9.75 11.59 2.26
CA HIS A 237 9.87 10.41 1.41
C HIS A 237 10.86 10.70 0.28
N GLU A 238 11.67 9.72 -0.09
CA GLU A 238 12.64 9.85 -1.18
C GLU A 238 12.55 8.65 -2.11
N HIS A 239 12.57 8.93 -3.41
CA HIS A 239 12.27 7.96 -4.45
C HIS A 239 13.45 7.79 -5.40
N ALA A 240 13.57 6.60 -5.97
CA ALA A 240 14.34 6.35 -7.18
C ALA A 240 13.49 5.49 -8.12
N VAL A 241 12.85 6.13 -9.10
CA VAL A 241 11.76 5.54 -9.88
C VAL A 241 11.90 5.75 -11.39
N VAL A 242 11.38 4.78 -12.12
CA VAL A 242 11.03 4.87 -13.53
C VAL A 242 9.51 4.98 -13.65
N SER A 243 9.01 5.87 -14.48
CA SER A 243 7.57 6.08 -14.70
C SER A 243 7.22 6.18 -16.17
N VAL A 244 5.98 5.83 -16.48
CA VAL A 244 5.33 6.09 -17.78
C VAL A 244 3.98 6.74 -17.52
N ASN A 245 3.67 7.76 -18.30
CA ASN A 245 2.44 8.54 -18.24
C ASN A 245 2.08 9.09 -19.63
N GLY A 246 0.88 9.62 -19.77
CA GLY A 246 0.38 10.20 -21.03
C GLY A 246 -0.58 9.30 -21.82
N ASP A 247 -0.67 8.02 -21.47
CA ASP A 247 -1.57 7.04 -22.08
C ASP A 247 -2.54 6.43 -21.05
N GLN A 248 -3.44 5.57 -21.53
CA GLN A 248 -4.31 4.75 -20.68
C GLN A 248 -3.64 3.40 -20.42
N TYR A 249 -3.39 3.09 -19.15
CA TYR A 249 -2.72 1.86 -18.73
C TYR A 249 -3.70 0.93 -18.03
N TYR A 250 -3.64 -0.36 -18.37
CA TYR A 250 -4.50 -1.42 -17.81
C TYR A 250 -3.71 -2.42 -16.99
N GLY A 251 -2.42 -2.15 -16.74
CA GLY A 251 -1.58 -3.00 -15.94
C GLY A 251 -0.10 -2.68 -16.06
N ALA A 252 0.68 -3.34 -15.23
CA ALA A 252 2.11 -3.20 -15.07
C ALA A 252 2.73 -4.54 -14.68
N LYS A 253 3.90 -4.85 -15.23
CA LYS A 253 4.66 -6.06 -14.92
C LYS A 253 6.14 -5.74 -14.80
N ALA A 254 6.81 -6.34 -13.81
CA ALA A 254 8.26 -6.32 -13.69
C ALA A 254 8.77 -7.49 -12.84
N SER A 255 10.05 -7.83 -13.02
CA SER A 255 10.80 -8.63 -12.05
C SER A 255 11.58 -7.69 -11.12
N ILE A 256 11.47 -7.90 -9.81
CA ILE A 256 11.97 -7.02 -8.76
C ILE A 256 13.01 -7.74 -7.92
N ASN A 257 14.24 -7.23 -7.91
CA ASN A 257 15.33 -7.80 -7.13
C ASN A 257 15.09 -7.61 -5.63
N VAL A 258 15.23 -8.68 -4.84
CA VAL A 258 14.92 -8.70 -3.40
C VAL A 258 16.20 -8.57 -2.58
N TRP A 259 16.24 -7.57 -1.70
CA TRP A 259 17.35 -7.26 -0.80
C TRP A 259 16.88 -7.10 0.65
N THR A 260 17.82 -6.98 1.58
CA THR A 260 17.56 -6.66 2.99
C THR A 260 18.22 -5.32 3.34
N PRO A 261 17.68 -4.18 2.86
CA PRO A 261 18.23 -2.89 3.21
C PRO A 261 18.16 -2.65 4.71
N SER A 262 19.22 -2.05 5.27
CA SER A 262 19.21 -1.56 6.65
C SER A 262 18.33 -0.31 6.77
N VAL A 263 17.42 -0.32 7.74
CA VAL A 263 16.59 0.85 8.10
C VAL A 263 17.15 1.46 9.39
N THR A 264 17.44 2.76 9.39
CA THR A 264 18.14 3.45 10.49
C THR A 264 17.22 3.73 11.68
N ASP A 265 15.99 4.16 11.41
CA ASP A 265 15.00 4.51 12.43
C ASP A 265 13.83 3.52 12.36
N PRO A 266 13.34 2.98 13.49
CA PRO A 266 12.23 2.02 13.49
C PRO A 266 10.93 2.55 12.83
N TYR A 267 10.73 3.86 12.75
CA TYR A 267 9.58 4.50 12.11
C TYR A 267 9.80 4.82 10.62
N GLU A 268 10.97 4.50 10.08
CA GLU A 268 11.25 4.55 8.64
C GLU A 268 10.95 3.20 7.99
N PHE A 269 10.93 3.19 6.66
CA PHE A 269 10.88 1.98 5.86
C PHE A 269 11.76 2.13 4.62
N SER A 270 12.05 1.00 3.99
CA SER A 270 12.64 0.93 2.66
C SER A 270 11.88 -0.10 1.83
N LEU A 271 11.48 0.25 0.62
CA LEU A 271 10.67 -0.61 -0.21
C LEU A 271 11.09 -0.60 -1.68
N SER A 272 10.56 -1.58 -2.41
CA SER A 272 10.68 -1.73 -3.85
C SER A 272 9.34 -2.20 -4.40
N GLN A 273 8.73 -1.43 -5.30
CA GLN A 273 7.36 -1.71 -5.71
C GLN A 273 6.99 -1.26 -7.13
N ILE A 274 5.82 -1.72 -7.56
CA ILE A 274 5.07 -1.23 -8.70
C ILE A 274 3.92 -0.36 -8.17
N TRP A 275 3.74 0.82 -8.77
CA TRP A 275 2.55 1.65 -8.56
C TRP A 275 1.72 1.69 -9.84
N VAL A 276 0.42 1.44 -9.70
CA VAL A 276 -0.59 1.71 -10.74
C VAL A 276 -1.46 2.85 -10.23
N ILE A 277 -1.49 3.96 -10.97
CA ILE A 277 -1.94 5.26 -10.46
C ILE A 277 -2.98 5.87 -11.40
N ALA A 278 -4.04 6.45 -10.83
CA ALA A 278 -4.99 7.29 -11.54
C ALA A 278 -5.48 8.46 -10.68
N GLY A 279 -5.95 9.53 -11.32
CA GLY A 279 -6.43 10.73 -10.65
C GLY A 279 -5.31 11.76 -10.39
N SER A 280 -5.53 12.64 -9.42
CA SER A 280 -4.70 13.82 -9.17
C SER A 280 -4.00 13.75 -7.82
N PHE A 281 -2.69 13.98 -7.81
CA PHE A 281 -1.89 14.03 -6.58
C PHE A 281 -2.45 15.05 -5.58
N GLY A 282 -2.39 14.72 -4.29
CA GLY A 282 -2.81 15.57 -3.18
C GLY A 282 -4.31 15.57 -2.85
N ASN A 283 -5.18 15.41 -3.84
CA ASN A 283 -6.63 15.61 -3.65
C ASN A 283 -7.48 14.36 -3.92
N ASP A 284 -7.26 13.68 -5.04
CA ASP A 284 -8.15 12.61 -5.54
C ASP A 284 -7.34 11.58 -6.32
N LEU A 285 -6.47 10.89 -5.59
CA LEU A 285 -5.51 9.92 -6.13
C LEU A 285 -5.96 8.49 -5.77
N ASN A 286 -5.98 7.63 -6.78
CA ASN A 286 -6.12 6.19 -6.63
C ASN A 286 -4.76 5.53 -6.83
N THR A 287 -4.38 4.62 -5.95
CA THR A 287 -3.19 3.79 -6.15
C THR A 287 -3.47 2.33 -5.85
N ILE A 288 -2.81 1.47 -6.63
CA ILE A 288 -2.55 0.07 -6.30
C ILE A 288 -1.03 -0.09 -6.23
N GLU A 289 -0.59 -0.76 -5.19
CA GLU A 289 0.82 -0.90 -4.81
C GLU A 289 1.11 -2.36 -4.49
N ALA A 290 2.15 -2.92 -5.11
CA ALA A 290 2.63 -4.27 -4.82
C ALA A 290 4.15 -4.34 -4.95
N GLY A 291 4.79 -5.01 -4.00
CA GLY A 291 6.24 -5.03 -3.92
C GLY A 291 6.75 -5.76 -2.68
N TRP A 292 7.99 -5.47 -2.30
CA TRP A 292 8.53 -5.86 -1.01
C TRP A 292 8.96 -4.64 -0.21
N GLN A 293 8.88 -4.73 1.11
CA GLN A 293 9.34 -3.66 2.00
C GLN A 293 9.99 -4.21 3.26
N VAL A 294 10.93 -3.45 3.82
CA VAL A 294 11.44 -3.59 5.18
C VAL A 294 10.82 -2.45 6.00
N SER A 295 9.96 -2.80 6.95
CA SER A 295 9.24 -1.83 7.79
C SER A 295 9.18 -2.33 9.24
N PRO A 296 10.16 -1.94 10.08
CA PRO A 296 10.25 -2.42 11.46
C PRO A 296 9.05 -2.03 12.34
N GLU A 297 8.49 -0.83 12.18
CA GLU A 297 7.25 -0.44 12.89
C GLU A 297 6.11 -1.44 12.60
N LEU A 298 5.91 -1.76 11.32
CA LEU A 298 4.78 -2.57 10.87
C LEU A 298 4.94 -4.06 11.22
N TYR A 299 6.13 -4.62 11.03
CA TYR A 299 6.35 -6.07 11.13
C TYR A 299 7.14 -6.51 12.37
N GLY A 300 7.94 -5.63 12.96
CA GLY A 300 8.73 -5.93 14.16
C GLY A 300 10.07 -6.60 13.89
N ASP A 301 10.47 -6.66 12.63
CA ASP A 301 11.76 -7.20 12.17
C ASP A 301 12.29 -6.38 10.98
N ASN A 302 13.42 -6.83 10.43
CA ASN A 302 14.09 -6.21 9.28
C ASN A 302 14.04 -7.10 8.03
N TYR A 303 13.09 -8.03 7.92
CA TYR A 303 12.99 -8.88 6.72
C TYR A 303 12.26 -8.16 5.58
N PRO A 304 12.67 -8.32 4.32
CA PRO A 304 11.86 -7.87 3.20
C PRO A 304 10.60 -8.73 3.14
N ARG A 305 9.44 -8.07 3.23
CA ARG A 305 8.13 -8.73 3.28
C ARG A 305 7.33 -8.34 2.05
N PHE A 306 6.74 -9.34 1.39
CA PHE A 306 5.82 -9.10 0.29
C PHE A 306 4.64 -8.29 0.80
N PHE A 307 4.31 -7.17 0.17
CA PHE A 307 3.23 -6.32 0.61
C PHE A 307 2.33 -5.91 -0.54
N THR A 308 1.11 -5.56 -0.15
CA THR A 308 0.16 -4.87 -1.01
C THR A 308 -0.36 -3.64 -0.29
N TYR A 309 -0.67 -2.58 -1.04
CA TYR A 309 -1.39 -1.42 -0.53
C TYR A 309 -2.35 -0.90 -1.62
N TRP A 310 -3.39 -0.19 -1.22
CA TRP A 310 -4.23 0.55 -2.14
C TRP A 310 -4.84 1.76 -1.43
N THR A 311 -5.25 2.77 -2.18
CA THR A 311 -6.09 3.87 -1.69
C THR A 311 -6.95 4.41 -2.83
N THR A 312 -8.07 5.04 -2.50
CA THR A 312 -8.91 5.79 -3.45
C THR A 312 -9.02 7.28 -3.11
N ASP A 313 -8.36 7.74 -2.04
CA ASP A 313 -8.55 9.09 -1.49
C ASP A 313 -7.22 9.76 -1.11
N ALA A 314 -6.17 9.55 -1.93
CA ALA A 314 -4.85 10.12 -1.71
C ALA A 314 -4.31 9.86 -0.28
N TYR A 315 -4.50 8.63 0.23
CA TYR A 315 -4.02 8.18 1.55
C TYR A 315 -4.65 8.93 2.75
N GLN A 316 -5.76 9.64 2.57
CA GLN A 316 -6.39 10.42 3.64
C GLN A 316 -7.10 9.53 4.68
N ALA A 317 -7.95 8.60 4.22
CA ALA A 317 -8.76 7.74 5.07
C ALA A 317 -8.90 6.29 4.59
N THR A 318 -8.81 6.03 3.28
CA THR A 318 -8.92 4.69 2.70
C THR A 318 -7.57 3.99 2.58
N GLY A 319 -7.62 2.65 2.51
CA GLY A 319 -6.44 1.82 2.37
C GLY A 319 -5.82 1.36 3.68
N CYS A 320 -5.13 0.23 3.58
CA CYS A 320 -4.23 -0.29 4.59
C CYS A 320 -3.27 -1.30 3.94
N TYR A 321 -2.21 -1.65 4.64
CA TYR A 321 -1.30 -2.71 4.21
C TYR A 321 -1.98 -4.08 4.23
N ASN A 322 -1.69 -4.87 3.20
CA ASN A 322 -1.99 -6.30 3.12
C ASN A 322 -3.50 -6.57 3.32
N LEU A 323 -3.83 -7.44 4.27
CA LEU A 323 -5.19 -7.80 4.64
C LEU A 323 -5.59 -7.22 6.01
N LEU A 324 -4.94 -6.14 6.48
CA LEU A 324 -5.25 -5.52 7.77
C LEU A 324 -6.64 -4.84 7.80
N CYS A 325 -7.24 -4.65 6.64
CA CYS A 325 -8.59 -4.13 6.41
C CYS A 325 -9.14 -4.74 5.13
N SER A 326 -10.43 -4.52 4.85
CA SER A 326 -11.05 -4.96 3.61
C SER A 326 -10.54 -4.17 2.41
N GLY A 327 -10.49 -4.81 1.24
CA GLY A 327 -10.15 -4.16 -0.04
C GLY A 327 -9.36 -5.04 -1.01
N PHE A 328 -8.66 -6.06 -0.53
CA PHE A 328 -8.03 -7.06 -1.39
C PHE A 328 -8.63 -8.43 -1.12
N VAL A 329 -9.05 -9.14 -2.16
CA VAL A 329 -9.57 -10.50 -2.10
C VAL A 329 -8.45 -11.45 -2.48
N GLN A 330 -7.86 -12.15 -1.52
CA GLN A 330 -6.90 -13.21 -1.78
C GLN A 330 -7.63 -14.47 -2.27
N THR A 331 -7.09 -15.16 -3.26
CA THR A 331 -7.77 -16.29 -3.92
C THR A 331 -7.06 -17.63 -3.68
N ASN A 332 -5.74 -17.63 -3.54
CA ASN A 332 -4.96 -18.86 -3.43
C ASN A 332 -4.46 -19.13 -1.99
N ASN A 333 -4.08 -20.39 -1.76
CA ASN A 333 -3.62 -20.91 -0.48
C ASN A 333 -2.09 -21.06 -0.35
N ARG A 334 -1.30 -20.50 -1.28
CA ARG A 334 0.15 -20.79 -1.44
C ARG A 334 1.08 -19.63 -1.08
N ILE A 335 0.58 -18.40 -0.94
CA ILE A 335 1.40 -17.24 -0.58
C ILE A 335 0.68 -16.36 0.44
N ALA A 336 1.37 -15.98 1.50
CA ALA A 336 0.86 -15.08 2.53
C ALA A 336 1.31 -13.64 2.27
N ILE A 337 0.37 -12.72 2.07
CA ILE A 337 0.69 -11.29 1.95
C ILE A 337 1.14 -10.79 3.33
N GLY A 338 2.28 -10.09 3.37
CA GLY A 338 2.92 -9.59 4.58
C GLY A 338 3.95 -10.55 5.20
N ALA A 339 4.09 -11.78 4.70
CA ALA A 339 5.12 -12.71 5.17
C ALA A 339 6.49 -12.42 4.50
N ALA A 340 7.56 -12.85 5.17
CA ALA A 340 8.94 -12.61 4.73
C ALA A 340 9.26 -13.35 3.43
N ILE A 341 10.02 -12.69 2.56
CA ILE A 341 10.52 -13.27 1.31
C ILE A 341 11.87 -13.95 1.59
N SER A 342 11.99 -15.17 1.11
CA SER A 342 13.22 -15.96 1.11
C SER A 342 13.30 -16.77 -0.17
N PRO A 343 14.49 -16.99 -0.76
CA PRO A 343 15.79 -16.40 -0.40
C PRO A 343 15.91 -14.91 -0.81
N ARG A 344 17.05 -14.30 -0.50
CA ARG A 344 17.32 -12.86 -0.71
C ARG A 344 18.68 -12.68 -1.38
N SER A 345 18.85 -11.59 -2.11
CA SER A 345 20.10 -11.29 -2.81
C SER A 345 21.21 -10.91 -1.83
N ILE A 346 22.45 -11.22 -2.22
CA ILE A 346 23.65 -10.91 -1.44
C ILE A 346 24.64 -10.16 -2.33
N TYR A 347 25.34 -9.20 -1.75
CA TYR A 347 26.35 -8.41 -2.46
C TYR A 347 27.42 -9.31 -3.09
N ASN A 348 27.65 -9.14 -4.39
CA ASN A 348 28.54 -9.95 -5.21
C ASN A 348 28.26 -11.47 -5.16
N GLY A 349 27.04 -11.85 -4.79
CA GLY A 349 26.64 -13.24 -4.56
C GLY A 349 25.40 -13.65 -5.36
N ARG A 350 24.67 -14.63 -4.83
CA ARG A 350 23.41 -15.11 -5.43
C ARG A 350 22.40 -13.96 -5.49
N GLN A 351 21.71 -13.86 -6.62
CA GLN A 351 20.67 -12.86 -6.87
C GLN A 351 19.32 -13.56 -6.96
N PHE A 352 18.30 -12.91 -6.43
CA PHE A 352 16.92 -13.37 -6.46
C PHE A 352 16.00 -12.20 -6.78
N ASP A 353 15.04 -12.42 -7.66
CA ASP A 353 13.98 -11.48 -7.95
C ASP A 353 12.61 -12.16 -7.91
N ILE A 354 11.58 -11.36 -7.68
CA ILE A 354 10.18 -11.78 -7.71
C ILE A 354 9.52 -11.16 -8.93
N GLY A 355 8.75 -11.95 -9.69
CA GLY A 355 7.87 -11.42 -10.73
C GLY A 355 6.60 -10.85 -10.09
N LEU A 356 6.19 -9.65 -10.48
CA LEU A 356 4.87 -9.10 -10.14
C LEU A 356 4.17 -8.63 -11.41
N MET A 357 2.88 -8.93 -11.51
CA MET A 357 2.00 -8.38 -12.54
C MET A 357 0.70 -7.92 -11.89
N VAL A 358 0.38 -6.64 -12.07
CA VAL A 358 -0.94 -6.07 -11.75
C VAL A 358 -1.62 -5.75 -13.05
N TRP A 359 -2.82 -6.26 -13.29
CA TRP A 359 -3.58 -5.92 -14.50
C TRP A 359 -5.08 -5.92 -14.26
N LYS A 360 -5.80 -5.17 -15.08
CA LYS A 360 -7.24 -5.07 -15.04
C LYS A 360 -7.84 -6.16 -15.91
N ASP A 361 -8.61 -7.05 -15.30
CA ASP A 361 -9.37 -8.08 -16.01
C ASP A 361 -10.40 -7.42 -16.95
N PRO A 362 -10.35 -7.67 -18.27
CA PRO A 362 -11.31 -7.11 -19.22
C PRO A 362 -12.75 -7.55 -18.96
N LYS A 363 -12.96 -8.73 -18.37
CA LYS A 363 -14.28 -9.33 -18.17
C LYS A 363 -15.04 -8.72 -17.00
N HIS A 364 -14.41 -8.62 -15.83
CA HIS A 364 -15.06 -8.11 -14.61
C HIS A 364 -14.54 -6.73 -14.16
N GLY A 365 -13.47 -6.21 -14.79
CA GLY A 365 -12.88 -4.92 -14.49
C GLY A 365 -12.08 -4.84 -13.20
N HIS A 366 -11.87 -5.96 -12.49
CA HIS A 366 -11.09 -6.02 -11.25
C HIS A 366 -9.60 -5.99 -11.56
N TRP A 367 -8.80 -5.45 -10.62
CA TRP A 367 -7.35 -5.45 -10.74
C TRP A 367 -6.78 -6.70 -10.09
N TRP A 368 -6.21 -7.60 -10.87
CA TRP A 368 -5.60 -8.83 -10.39
C TRP A 368 -4.12 -8.65 -10.12
N LEU A 369 -3.63 -9.41 -9.14
CA LEU A 369 -2.24 -9.49 -8.75
C LEU A 369 -1.73 -10.91 -8.97
N GLU A 370 -0.66 -11.02 -9.73
CA GLU A 370 0.12 -12.23 -9.90
C GLU A 370 1.52 -12.06 -9.30
N PHE A 371 2.01 -13.14 -8.70
CA PHE A 371 3.32 -13.24 -8.08
C PHE A 371 4.12 -14.38 -8.71
N GLY A 372 5.41 -14.18 -8.90
CA GLY A 372 6.34 -15.18 -9.42
C GLY A 372 5.96 -15.66 -10.82
N SER A 373 6.06 -16.96 -11.03
CA SER A 373 5.83 -17.67 -12.30
C SER A 373 4.36 -18.02 -12.57
N GLY A 374 3.42 -17.13 -12.24
CA GLY A 374 2.00 -17.34 -12.53
C GLY A 374 1.09 -17.56 -11.31
N LEU A 375 1.59 -17.37 -10.08
CA LEU A 375 0.76 -17.53 -8.88
C LEU A 375 -0.21 -16.37 -8.74
N LEU A 376 -1.49 -16.62 -9.01
CA LEU A 376 -2.56 -15.62 -8.82
C LEU A 376 -2.80 -15.37 -7.34
N VAL A 377 -2.36 -14.21 -6.84
CA VAL A 377 -2.49 -13.81 -5.44
C VAL A 377 -3.95 -13.53 -5.10
N GLY A 378 -4.60 -12.72 -5.93
CA GLY A 378 -5.94 -12.21 -5.68
C GLY A 378 -6.23 -10.96 -6.50
N TYR A 379 -7.20 -10.17 -6.07
CA TYR A 379 -7.61 -8.96 -6.79
C TYR A 379 -8.15 -7.84 -5.88
N TRP A 380 -8.04 -6.61 -6.36
CA TRP A 380 -8.78 -5.45 -5.87
C TRP A 380 -10.07 -5.28 -6.69
N PRO A 381 -11.25 -5.36 -6.06
CA PRO A 381 -12.52 -5.07 -6.72
C PRO A 381 -12.55 -3.67 -7.33
N ALA A 382 -13.10 -3.56 -8.54
CA ALA A 382 -13.17 -2.30 -9.29
C ALA A 382 -13.96 -1.19 -8.56
N TYR A 383 -14.96 -1.56 -7.75
CA TYR A 383 -15.82 -0.61 -7.06
C TYR A 383 -15.09 0.21 -5.99
N LEU A 384 -13.89 -0.24 -5.56
CA LEU A 384 -13.09 0.47 -4.56
C LEU A 384 -12.57 1.81 -5.06
N PHE A 385 -12.51 1.98 -6.39
CA PHE A 385 -11.79 3.05 -7.03
C PHE A 385 -12.75 4.01 -7.75
N SER A 386 -12.45 5.31 -7.64
CA SER A 386 -13.09 6.35 -8.44
C SER A 386 -12.54 6.37 -9.88
N HIS A 387 -11.21 6.41 -10.02
CA HIS A 387 -10.48 6.56 -11.29
C HIS A 387 -9.99 5.24 -11.86
N LEU A 388 -9.33 4.41 -11.03
CA LEU A 388 -8.80 3.10 -11.46
C LEU A 388 -9.91 2.12 -11.86
N ARG A 389 -11.18 2.42 -11.58
CA ARG A 389 -12.32 1.67 -12.12
C ARG A 389 -12.32 1.65 -13.65
N ASN A 390 -11.82 2.71 -14.30
CA ASN A 390 -11.72 2.80 -15.75
C ASN A 390 -10.36 2.28 -16.23
N HIS A 391 -9.29 3.02 -15.93
CA HIS A 391 -7.91 2.72 -16.29
C HIS A 391 -6.94 3.53 -15.40
N ALA A 392 -5.66 3.19 -15.46
CA ALA A 392 -4.58 4.01 -14.90
C ALA A 392 -4.14 5.10 -15.89
N SER A 393 -3.60 6.20 -15.37
CA SER A 393 -2.97 7.28 -16.14
C SER A 393 -1.46 7.31 -15.99
N MET A 394 -0.92 6.56 -15.03
CA MET A 394 0.51 6.45 -14.77
C MET A 394 0.85 5.10 -14.15
N VAL A 395 2.00 4.56 -14.54
CA VAL A 395 2.63 3.41 -13.90
C VAL A 395 4.03 3.82 -13.44
N GLN A 396 4.44 3.38 -12.25
CA GLN A 396 5.79 3.58 -11.74
C GLN A 396 6.41 2.29 -11.21
N PHE A 397 7.73 2.23 -11.26
CA PHE A 397 8.57 1.14 -10.78
C PHE A 397 9.75 1.74 -10.02
N GLY A 398 10.10 1.22 -8.85
CA GLY A 398 11.30 1.69 -8.15
C GLY A 398 11.25 1.59 -6.64
N GLY A 399 12.20 2.29 -6.02
CA GLY A 399 12.38 2.34 -4.58
C GLY A 399 11.79 3.59 -3.95
N GLU A 400 11.41 3.45 -2.68
CA GLU A 400 10.97 4.52 -1.79
C GLU A 400 11.54 4.27 -0.39
N ILE A 401 11.98 5.33 0.27
CA ILE A 401 12.34 5.31 1.69
C ILE A 401 11.67 6.46 2.42
N VAL A 402 11.58 6.35 3.74
CA VAL A 402 11.28 7.49 4.61
C VAL A 402 12.58 8.03 5.19
N ASN A 403 12.77 9.35 5.08
CA ASN A 403 13.81 10.13 5.73
C ASN A 403 13.18 10.99 6.82
N SER A 404 13.11 10.45 8.03
CA SER A 404 12.54 11.12 9.21
C SER A 404 13.41 12.24 9.75
N ARG A 405 14.72 12.23 9.41
CA ARG A 405 15.76 13.08 10.01
C ARG A 405 15.73 13.07 11.54
N SER A 406 15.40 11.93 12.17
CA SER A 406 15.24 11.82 13.63
C SER A 406 16.46 12.24 14.45
N ARG A 407 17.65 12.28 13.82
CA ARG A 407 18.92 12.72 14.41
C ARG A 407 19.39 14.11 13.95
N GLY A 408 18.54 14.85 13.24
CA GLY A 408 18.84 16.20 12.72
C GLY A 408 19.62 16.25 11.40
N TYR A 409 19.96 15.10 10.82
CA TYR A 409 20.65 14.95 9.53
C TYR A 409 19.96 13.89 8.66
N HIS A 410 20.40 13.72 7.43
CA HIS A 410 19.81 12.76 6.49
C HIS A 410 19.86 11.31 7.02
N THR A 411 18.81 10.52 6.81
CA THR A 411 18.82 9.10 7.22
C THR A 411 19.90 8.28 6.53
N GLY A 412 20.45 7.27 7.21
CA GLY A 412 21.28 6.22 6.64
C GLY A 412 20.47 5.00 6.17
N THR A 413 19.15 5.11 6.09
CA THR A 413 18.29 4.05 5.56
C THR A 413 18.67 3.74 4.13
N GLN A 414 18.93 2.47 3.85
CA GLN A 414 19.37 2.02 2.54
C GLN A 414 18.17 1.87 1.60
N MET A 415 18.35 2.21 0.32
CA MET A 415 17.38 1.89 -0.73
C MET A 415 17.89 0.71 -1.56
N GLY A 416 17.00 -0.26 -1.84
CA GLY A 416 17.34 -1.45 -2.63
C GLY A 416 18.43 -2.27 -1.95
N SER A 417 19.62 -2.35 -2.56
CA SER A 417 20.77 -3.06 -2.00
C SER A 417 21.60 -2.23 -1.01
N GLY A 418 21.34 -0.93 -0.89
CA GLY A 418 22.21 0.00 -0.17
C GLY A 418 23.41 0.50 -0.99
N HIS A 419 23.50 0.12 -2.26
CA HIS A 419 24.57 0.51 -3.18
C HIS A 419 24.03 1.34 -4.34
N PHE A 420 24.86 2.25 -4.85
CA PHE A 420 24.50 3.07 -6.01
C PHE A 420 24.36 2.22 -7.27
N SER A 421 23.45 2.65 -8.15
CA SER A 421 23.10 2.05 -9.43
C SER A 421 24.29 1.77 -10.34
N GLY A 422 25.35 2.60 -10.23
CA GLY A 422 26.58 2.47 -11.00
C GLY A 422 27.38 1.18 -10.74
N GLU A 423 27.16 0.50 -9.61
CA GLU A 423 27.82 -0.78 -9.32
C GLU A 423 27.24 -1.95 -10.13
N GLY A 424 26.03 -1.83 -10.66
CA GLY A 424 25.43 -2.78 -11.59
C GLY A 424 25.09 -4.14 -11.00
N PHE A 425 25.03 -5.16 -11.87
CA PHE A 425 24.55 -6.50 -11.53
C PHE A 425 25.31 -7.12 -10.35
N ARG A 426 24.56 -7.82 -9.48
CA ARG A 426 25.03 -8.43 -8.22
C ARG A 426 25.38 -7.47 -7.10
N LYS A 427 25.31 -6.16 -7.31
CA LYS A 427 25.73 -5.13 -6.35
C LYS A 427 24.65 -4.09 -6.10
N ALA A 428 24.16 -3.46 -7.18
CA ALA A 428 23.00 -2.59 -7.15
C ALA A 428 21.70 -3.41 -7.23
N ALA A 429 20.63 -2.89 -6.62
CA ALA A 429 19.29 -3.45 -6.83
C ALA A 429 18.80 -3.14 -8.25
N TYR A 430 17.90 -3.97 -8.78
CA TYR A 430 17.37 -3.78 -10.12
C TYR A 430 15.88 -4.11 -10.23
N PHE A 431 15.27 -3.51 -11.25
CA PHE A 431 14.07 -4.04 -11.88
C PHE A 431 14.41 -4.42 -13.32
N ARG A 432 13.80 -5.49 -13.84
CA ARG A 432 13.96 -5.93 -15.23
C ARG A 432 12.62 -6.37 -15.82
N ASN A 433 12.56 -6.50 -17.14
CA ASN A 433 11.37 -6.87 -17.89
C ASN A 433 10.18 -5.94 -17.61
N LEU A 434 10.43 -4.63 -17.57
CA LEU A 434 9.37 -3.64 -17.35
C LEU A 434 8.41 -3.62 -18.55
N GLN A 435 7.14 -3.85 -18.26
CA GLN A 435 6.06 -3.88 -19.25
C GLN A 435 4.78 -3.25 -18.68
N VAL A 436 3.90 -2.82 -19.57
CA VAL A 436 2.54 -2.35 -19.26
C VAL A 436 1.50 -3.18 -20.01
N VAL A 437 0.24 -3.10 -19.57
CA VAL A 437 -0.91 -3.70 -20.27
C VAL A 437 -1.72 -2.60 -20.93
N ASP A 438 -2.09 -2.77 -22.20
CA ASP A 438 -2.95 -1.84 -22.93
C ASP A 438 -4.46 -2.17 -22.81
N TRP A 439 -5.30 -1.39 -23.49
CA TRP A 439 -6.75 -1.53 -23.46
C TRP A 439 -7.27 -2.83 -24.10
N ASP A 440 -6.51 -3.44 -25.00
CA ASP A 440 -6.84 -4.71 -25.69
C ASP A 440 -6.16 -5.92 -24.99
N ASN A 441 -5.75 -5.72 -23.74
CA ASN A 441 -5.16 -6.73 -22.88
C ASN A 441 -3.86 -7.31 -23.46
N ASN A 442 -3.02 -6.50 -24.11
CA ASN A 442 -1.70 -6.87 -24.61
C ASN A 442 -0.61 -6.41 -23.63
N LEU A 443 0.38 -7.28 -23.39
CA LEU A 443 1.57 -6.95 -22.62
C LEU A 443 2.62 -6.32 -23.52
N LEU A 444 2.95 -5.05 -23.27
CA LEU A 444 3.80 -4.22 -24.13
C LEU A 444 5.05 -3.72 -23.39
N PRO A 445 6.19 -3.56 -24.10
CA PRO A 445 7.33 -2.84 -23.54
C PRO A 445 6.95 -1.37 -23.24
N LEU A 446 7.67 -0.75 -22.32
CA LEU A 446 7.44 0.65 -22.00
C LEU A 446 7.80 1.60 -23.15
N SER A 447 6.97 2.61 -23.37
CA SER A 447 7.23 3.78 -24.23
C SER A 447 7.15 5.07 -23.40
N ASN A 448 7.79 6.15 -23.86
CA ASN A 448 7.78 7.46 -23.19
C ASN A 448 8.19 7.40 -21.70
N ILE A 449 9.40 6.88 -21.44
CA ILE A 449 9.87 6.59 -20.10
C ILE A 449 10.49 7.83 -19.44
N HIS A 450 10.09 8.11 -18.20
CA HIS A 450 10.66 9.13 -17.34
C HIS A 450 11.42 8.49 -16.17
N GLN A 451 12.45 9.17 -15.69
CA GLN A 451 13.30 8.72 -14.59
C GLN A 451 13.47 9.85 -13.57
N LEU A 452 13.40 9.51 -12.29
CA LEU A 452 13.57 10.45 -11.17
C LEU A 452 14.34 9.77 -10.03
N ALA A 453 15.29 10.51 -9.44
CA ALA A 453 15.82 10.19 -8.12
C ALA A 453 15.85 11.46 -7.25
N ASP A 454 15.22 11.39 -6.08
CA ASP A 454 15.32 12.41 -5.04
C ASP A 454 16.71 12.33 -4.40
N HIS A 455 17.32 13.49 -4.17
CA HIS A 455 18.67 13.61 -3.59
C HIS A 455 19.68 12.61 -4.21
N SER A 456 20.06 12.82 -5.47
CA SER A 456 20.88 11.88 -6.24
C SER A 456 22.23 11.47 -5.63
N ASN A 457 22.74 12.24 -4.67
CA ASN A 457 23.94 11.89 -3.90
C ASN A 457 23.68 10.84 -2.81
N CYS A 458 22.43 10.61 -2.42
CA CYS A 458 21.99 9.66 -1.38
C CYS A 458 21.48 8.36 -2.03
N TYR A 459 20.69 8.51 -3.10
CA TYR A 459 20.13 7.42 -3.90
C TYR A 459 20.14 7.80 -5.38
N ASP A 460 20.47 6.87 -6.26
CA ASP A 460 20.50 7.11 -7.69
C ASP A 460 19.78 5.99 -8.47
N ILE A 461 19.64 6.22 -9.77
CA ILE A 461 18.99 5.29 -10.68
C ILE A 461 19.64 5.38 -12.06
N ARG A 462 19.81 4.24 -12.72
CA ARG A 462 20.39 4.14 -14.06
C ARG A 462 19.65 3.12 -14.89
N MET A 463 19.05 3.58 -15.98
CA MET A 463 18.33 2.74 -16.93
C MET A 463 19.24 2.03 -17.93
N GLY A 464 18.74 0.94 -18.49
CA GLY A 464 19.31 0.24 -19.62
C GLY A 464 18.24 -0.56 -20.37
N SER A 465 18.63 -1.09 -21.54
CA SER A 465 17.81 -2.03 -22.30
C SER A 465 18.69 -3.03 -23.02
N ASN A 466 18.26 -4.30 -23.05
CA ASN A 466 18.88 -5.35 -23.87
C ASN A 466 17.87 -6.47 -24.17
N SER A 467 18.24 -7.42 -25.02
CA SER A 467 17.34 -8.51 -25.46
C SER A 467 16.96 -9.51 -24.37
N VAL A 468 17.70 -9.57 -23.26
CA VAL A 468 17.51 -10.56 -22.18
C VAL A 468 16.69 -9.99 -21.03
N TRP A 469 16.91 -8.73 -20.68
CA TRP A 469 16.26 -8.04 -19.55
C TRP A 469 15.16 -7.07 -19.99
N GLY A 470 14.93 -6.93 -21.30
CA GLY A 470 14.06 -5.89 -21.85
C GLY A 470 14.49 -4.52 -21.35
N THR A 471 13.52 -3.65 -21.07
CA THR A 471 13.74 -2.43 -20.30
C THR A 471 14.02 -2.79 -18.85
N TYR A 472 15.12 -2.26 -18.30
CA TYR A 472 15.53 -2.49 -16.91
C TYR A 472 16.17 -1.23 -16.33
N PHE A 473 16.35 -1.20 -15.01
CA PHE A 473 17.18 -0.19 -14.35
C PHE A 473 17.83 -0.75 -13.10
N TYR A 474 19.00 -0.22 -12.77
CA TYR A 474 19.58 -0.33 -11.44
C TYR A 474 19.17 0.88 -10.60
N TYR A 475 18.99 0.70 -9.30
CA TYR A 475 18.67 1.76 -8.37
C TYR A 475 19.21 1.43 -6.97
N GLY A 476 19.31 2.45 -6.14
CA GLY A 476 19.60 2.29 -4.74
C GLY A 476 20.55 3.34 -4.22
N GLY A 477 21.04 3.12 -3.01
CA GLY A 477 22.03 3.98 -2.40
C GLY A 477 22.08 3.79 -0.89
N PRO A 478 23.18 4.22 -0.26
CA PRO A 478 23.40 4.03 1.17
C PRO A 478 22.59 5.01 2.03
N GLY A 479 21.85 5.94 1.43
CA GLY A 479 21.33 7.10 2.12
C GLY A 479 22.48 8.04 2.46
N ARG A 480 22.57 8.45 3.73
CA ARG A 480 23.59 9.35 4.23
C ARG A 480 25.01 8.85 3.92
N ASN A 481 25.81 9.72 3.30
CA ASN A 481 27.21 9.46 3.00
C ASN A 481 27.99 10.79 2.85
N VAL A 482 29.28 10.74 2.52
CA VAL A 482 30.11 11.96 2.40
C VAL A 482 29.62 12.98 1.37
N ARG A 483 28.87 12.56 0.34
CA ARG A 483 28.25 13.44 -0.67
C ARG A 483 26.80 13.80 -0.34
N CYS A 484 26.23 13.18 0.69
CA CYS A 484 24.86 13.38 1.18
C CYS A 484 24.89 13.40 2.72
N PRO A 485 25.28 14.53 3.33
CA PRO A 485 25.62 14.62 4.75
C PRO A 485 24.45 14.56 5.73
#